data_AF-A0A7Y1MV71-F1
#
_entry.id   AF-A0A7Y1MV71-F1
#
_cell.length_a   1.000
_cell.length_b   1.000
_cell.length_c   1.000
_cell.angle_alpha   90.00
_cell.angle_beta   90.00
_cell.angle_gamma   90.00
#
_symmetry.space_group_name_H-M   'P 1'
#
loop_
_entity.id
_entity.type
_entity.pdbx_description
1 polymer ?
#
loop_
_entity_poly.entity_id
_entity_poly.type
_entity_poly.pdbx_seq_one_letter_code
_entity_poly.pdbx_strand_id
1 'polypeptide(L)' 'MKVEIEKHDGSKYTYSDVDHVQDKDQYKLVLVKDGKILAIENKGDIKNLHTVEPA' A
#
# COMPACT_ATOMS: atom_id res chain seq x y z
N MET A 1 9.90 4.76 -1.59
CA MET A 1 9.76 3.50 -0.82
C MET A 1 9.14 2.41 -1.67
N LYS A 2 9.33 1.14 -1.28
CA LYS A 2 8.63 -0.02 -1.85
C LYS A 2 7.57 -0.48 -0.86
N VAL A 3 6.39 -0.85 -1.35
CA VAL A 3 5.30 -1.39 -0.52
C VAL A 3 4.86 -2.75 -1.04
N GLU A 4 4.86 -3.74 -0.16
CA GLU A 4 4.43 -5.11 -0.43
C GLU A 4 3.16 -5.41 0.37
N ILE A 5 2.11 -5.87 -0.31
CA ILE A 5 0.81 -6.17 0.30
C ILE A 5 0.47 -7.64 0.02
N GLU A 6 0.14 -8.38 1.08
CA GLU A 6 -0.49 -9.71 1.01
C GLU A 6 -1.96 -9.56 1.44
N LYS A 7 -2.87 -10.13 0.65
CA LYS A 7 -4.30 -10.14 0.93
C LYS A 7 -4.73 -11.41 1.65
N HIS A 8 -5.91 -11.38 2.26
CA HIS A 8 -6.49 -12.56 2.94
C HIS A 8 -6.79 -13.72 1.98
N ASP A 9 -7.04 -13.45 0.70
CA ASP A 9 -7.23 -14.46 -0.34
C ASP A 9 -5.91 -15.10 -0.82
N GLY A 10 -4.76 -14.65 -0.29
CA GLY A 10 -3.42 -15.12 -0.64
C GLY A 10 -2.77 -14.38 -1.83
N SER A 11 -3.47 -13.44 -2.47
CA SER A 11 -2.88 -12.61 -3.53
C SER A 11 -1.81 -11.66 -2.96
N LYS A 12 -0.80 -11.36 -3.78
CA LYS A 12 0.34 -10.52 -3.40
C LYS A 12 0.55 -9.42 -4.43
N TYR A 13 0.70 -8.21 -3.94
CA TYR A 13 0.93 -7.01 -4.74
C TYR A 13 2.22 -6.32 -4.29
N THR A 14 2.95 -5.76 -5.24
CA THR A 14 4.16 -5.00 -4.98
C THR A 14 4.11 -3.70 -5.74
N TYR A 15 4.24 -2.60 -5.00
CA TYR A 15 4.28 -1.25 -5.52
C TYR A 15 5.68 -0.67 -5.30
N SER A 16 6.36 -0.34 -6.39
CA SER A 16 7.66 0.32 -6.36
C SER A 16 7.48 1.84 -6.48
N ASP A 17 8.46 2.61 -5.97
CA ASP A 17 8.50 4.08 -6.02
C ASP A 17 7.29 4.77 -5.40
N VAL A 18 6.75 4.24 -4.32
CA VAL A 18 5.73 4.92 -3.52
C VAL A 18 6.42 6.05 -2.75
N ASP A 19 5.86 7.26 -2.71
CA ASP A 19 6.40 8.35 -1.91
C ASP A 19 6.02 8.16 -0.45
N HIS A 20 4.73 7.90 -0.20
CA HIS A 20 4.19 7.64 1.11
C HIS A 20 2.89 6.82 1.04
N VAL A 21 2.59 6.21 2.19
CA VAL A 21 1.32 5.56 2.47
C VAL A 21 0.45 6.54 3.26
N GLN A 22 -0.68 6.93 2.69
CA GLN A 22 -1.66 7.78 3.36
C GLN A 22 -2.75 6.92 3.99
N ASP A 23 -2.88 6.97 5.31
CA ASP A 23 -4.08 6.50 6.00
C ASP A 23 -5.21 7.52 5.78
N LYS A 24 -6.20 7.15 4.97
CA LYS A 24 -7.23 8.09 4.53
C LYS A 24 -8.47 8.02 5.41
N ASP A 25 -8.88 6.83 5.81
CA ASP A 25 -10.04 6.59 6.66
C ASP A 25 -9.95 5.22 7.37
N GLN A 26 -10.97 4.88 8.17
CA GLN A 26 -11.01 3.62 8.93
C GLN A 26 -10.87 2.36 8.05
N TYR A 27 -11.24 2.42 6.77
CA TYR A 27 -11.34 1.28 5.88
C TYR A 27 -10.29 1.29 4.76
N LYS A 28 -9.68 2.42 4.44
CA LYS A 28 -8.85 2.58 3.24
C LYS A 28 -7.47 3.12 3.53
N LEU A 29 -6.49 2.58 2.83
CA LEU A 29 -5.17 3.18 2.67
C LEU A 29 -5.00 3.65 1.21
N VAL A 30 -4.21 4.69 1.01
CA VAL A 30 -3.88 5.22 -0.31
C VAL A 30 -2.38 5.24 -0.49
N LEU A 31 -1.91 4.63 -1.58
CA LEU A 31 -0.52 4.67 -2.01
C LEU A 31 -0.34 5.85 -2.96
N VAL A 32 0.59 6.75 -2.66
CA VAL A 32 0.81 7.98 -3.43
C VAL A 32 2.20 7.97 -4.06
N LYS A 33 2.28 8.37 -5.34
CA LYS A 33 3.53 8.58 -6.09
C LYS A 33 3.41 9.85 -6.92
N ASP A 34 4.40 10.75 -6.84
CA ASP A 34 4.46 12.02 -7.54
C ASP A 34 3.18 12.88 -7.34
N GLY A 35 2.63 12.84 -6.12
CA GLY A 35 1.37 13.49 -5.77
C GLY A 35 0.10 12.88 -6.40
N LYS A 36 0.22 11.75 -7.09
CA LYS A 36 -0.90 11.02 -7.71
C LYS A 36 -1.23 9.74 -6.94
N ILE A 37 -2.50 9.36 -6.97
CA ILE A 37 -2.95 8.09 -6.40
C ILE A 37 -2.46 6.95 -7.28
N LEU A 38 -1.61 6.10 -6.73
CA LEU A 38 -1.13 4.89 -7.39
C LEU A 38 -2.11 3.74 -7.17
N ALA A 39 -2.57 3.57 -5.93
CA ALA A 39 -3.53 2.53 -5.56
C ALA A 39 -4.34 2.95 -4.33
N ILE A 40 -5.56 2.42 -4.24
CA ILE A 40 -6.44 2.53 -3.07
C ILE A 40 -6.72 1.11 -2.61
N GLU A 41 -6.38 0.81 -1.36
CA GLU A 41 -6.46 -0.53 -0.81
C GLU A 41 -7.42 -0.56 0.36
N ASN A 42 -8.32 -1.53 0.38
CA ASN A 42 -9.20 -1.76 1.51
C ASN A 42 -8.43 -2.52 2.61
N LYS A 43 -8.38 -1.94 3.80
CA LYS A 43 -7.70 -2.48 4.98
C LYS A 43 -8.27 -3.84 5.40
N GLY A 44 -9.57 -4.07 5.20
CA GLY A 44 -10.21 -5.34 5.52
C GLY A 44 -9.74 -6.52 4.66
N ASP A 45 -9.18 -6.23 3.47
CA ASP A 45 -8.69 -7.27 2.57
C ASP A 45 -7.20 -7.57 2.80
N ILE A 46 -6.49 -6.69 3.51
CA ILE A 46 -5.04 -6.76 3.72
C ILE A 46 -4.74 -7.65 4.92
N LYS A 47 -3.98 -8.71 4.66
CA LYS A 47 -3.45 -9.59 5.70
C LYS A 47 -2.13 -9.07 6.24
N ASN A 48 -1.20 -8.70 5.36
CA ASN A 48 0.10 -8.13 5.72
C ASN A 48 0.43 -6.94 4.82
N LEU A 49 1.03 -5.90 5.39
CA LEU A 49 1.59 -4.76 4.67
C LEU A 49 3.03 -4.54 5.16
N HIS A 50 3.98 -4.54 4.22
CA HIS A 50 5.38 -4.31 4.50
C HIS A 50 5.91 -3.14 3.68
N THR A 51 6.50 -2.15 4.34
CA THR A 51 7.11 -0.97 3.72
C THR A 51 8.62 -1.06 3.83
N VAL A 52 9.32 -0.92 2.71
CA VAL A 52 10.79 -0.90 2.65
C VAL A 52 11.23 0.48 2.19
N GLU A 53 11.91 1.21 3.06
CA GLU A 53 12.52 2.49 2.72
C GLU A 53 13.86 2.27 1.98
N PRO A 54 14.14 3.03 0.91
CA PRO A 54 15.47 3.03 0.33
C PRO A 54 16.47 3.61 1.34
N ALA A 55 17.62 2.96 1.46
CA ALA A 55 18.72 3.36 2.35
C ALA A 55 19.30 4.74 2.01
#